data_AF-A0A7R9MPL8-F1
#
_entry.id   AF-A0A7R9MPL8-F1
#
_cell.length_a   1.000
_cell.length_b   1.000
_cell.length_c   1.000
_cell.angle_alpha   90.00
_cell.angle_beta   90.00
_cell.angle_gamma   90.00
#
_symmetry.space_group_name_H-M   'P 1'
#
loop_
_entity.id
_entity.type
_entity.pdbx_description
1 polymer ?
#
loop_
_entity_poly.entity_id
_entity_poly.type
_entity_poly.pdbx_seq_one_letter_code
_entity_poly.pdbx_strand_id
1 'polypeptide(L)'
;MTIMFIFLFPSLTSGPLWMEYFEVQLDKCYKNWWTTLTFINNWYDESQMCLLHTWYLSADIQLFIFSLIFVVILYKNPNFGIKLIILVATANSLAIAVRTYILGQNPTVLYNTPDERDVYNQASTIYVNTYIHLGPYFVGLILGYFFLNLFVWMSALFGCLGIMLSTYTLNRGEIWNPIAGALYAGLHRTAWSLCVAWIIFGCTTGNGGLYNFNCIEWELTVHMHHQ
;
A
#
# COMPACT_ATOMS: atom_id res chain seq x y z
N MET A 1 18.20 -3.18 13.77
CA MET A 1 18.42 -2.02 14.66
C MET A 1 17.22 -1.75 15.56
N THR A 2 16.01 -1.59 15.01
CA THR A 2 14.77 -1.33 15.78
C THR A 2 14.40 -2.44 16.78
N ILE A 3 14.51 -3.71 16.40
CA ILE A 3 14.25 -4.84 17.31
C ILE A 3 15.21 -4.83 18.51
N MET A 4 16.50 -4.58 18.27
CA MET A 4 17.52 -4.50 19.32
C MET A 4 17.21 -3.34 20.29
N PHE A 5 16.74 -2.21 19.77
CA PHE A 5 16.35 -1.07 20.60
C PHE A 5 15.22 -1.42 21.56
N ILE A 6 14.19 -2.15 21.11
CA ILE A 6 13.06 -2.57 21.96
C ILE A 6 13.52 -3.41 23.16
N PHE A 7 14.49 -4.31 22.97
CA PHE A 7 14.99 -5.17 24.06
C PHE A 7 15.93 -4.44 25.03
N LEU A 8 16.66 -3.41 24.56
CA LEU A 8 17.60 -2.66 25.39
C LEU A 8 16.94 -1.49 26.15
N PHE A 9 15.94 -0.85 25.54
CA PHE A 9 15.22 0.29 26.12
C PHE A 9 14.70 0.09 27.55
N PRO A 10 14.13 -1.07 27.95
CA PRO A 10 13.69 -1.29 29.34
C PRO A 10 14.80 -1.28 30.38
N SER A 11 16.05 -1.49 29.98
CA SER A 11 17.18 -1.40 30.92
C SER A 11 17.65 0.05 31.13
N LEU A 12 17.20 0.99 30.29
CA LEU A 12 17.70 2.36 30.24
C LEU A 12 16.72 3.40 30.81
N THR A 13 15.44 3.07 30.93
CA THR A 13 14.42 4.02 31.38
C THR A 13 13.22 3.32 32.01
N SER A 14 12.44 4.07 32.79
CA SER A 14 11.21 3.63 33.44
C SER A 14 10.23 4.80 33.48
N GLY A 15 8.93 4.55 33.34
CA GLY A 15 7.91 5.60 33.32
C GLY A 15 6.55 5.15 33.87
N PRO A 16 5.63 6.09 34.14
CA PRO A 16 4.33 5.78 34.75
C PRO A 16 3.42 4.93 33.85
N LEU A 17 3.60 4.97 32.52
CA LEU A 17 2.83 4.20 31.53
C LEU A 17 3.52 2.89 31.09
N TRP A 18 4.57 2.48 31.81
CA TRP A 18 5.44 1.38 31.39
C TRP A 18 4.71 0.02 31.32
N MET A 19 3.96 -0.31 32.37
CA MET A 19 3.23 -1.58 32.48
C MET A 19 2.09 -1.66 31.46
N GLU A 20 1.47 -0.53 31.13
CA GLU A 20 0.26 -0.49 30.30
C GLU A 20 0.58 -0.58 28.80
N TYR A 21 1.62 0.13 28.33
CA TYR A 21 1.97 0.16 26.91
C TYR A 21 3.22 -0.62 26.59
N PHE A 22 4.28 -0.46 27.37
CA PHE A 22 5.59 -0.97 27.00
C PHE A 22 5.74 -2.48 27.28
N GLU A 23 5.26 -2.96 28.42
CA GLU A 23 5.30 -4.40 28.75
C GLU A 23 4.44 -5.24 27.81
N VAL A 24 3.24 -4.75 27.47
CA VAL A 24 2.35 -5.39 26.49
C VAL A 24 3.04 -5.48 25.13
N GLN A 25 3.76 -4.44 24.71
CA GLN A 25 4.51 -4.45 23.46
C GLN A 25 5.73 -5.37 23.51
N LEU A 26 6.46 -5.39 24.63
CA LEU A 26 7.58 -6.29 24.85
C LEU A 26 7.15 -7.75 24.78
N ASP A 27 6.04 -8.14 25.42
CA ASP A 27 5.56 -9.53 25.40
C ASP A 27 5.23 -10.00 23.97
N LYS A 28 4.58 -9.15 23.17
CA LYS A 28 4.37 -9.40 21.72
C LYS A 28 5.70 -9.59 20.99
N CYS A 29 6.69 -8.75 21.30
CA CYS A 29 8.02 -8.85 20.72
C CYS A 29 8.77 -10.12 21.13
N TYR A 30 8.73 -10.53 22.40
CA TYR A 30 9.35 -11.77 22.83
C TYR A 30 8.79 -12.99 22.10
N LYS A 31 7.48 -12.99 21.80
CA LYS A 31 6.82 -14.08 21.07
C LYS A 31 7.09 -14.03 19.57
N ASN A 32 7.03 -12.83 18.96
CA ASN A 32 6.92 -12.68 17.51
C ASN A 32 8.03 -11.86 16.83
N TRP A 33 9.13 -11.50 17.51
CA TRP A 33 10.23 -10.72 16.91
C TRP A 33 10.76 -11.30 15.59
N TRP A 34 10.82 -12.63 15.48
CA TRP A 34 11.33 -13.34 14.31
C TRP A 34 10.49 -13.09 13.06
N THR A 35 9.18 -12.87 13.22
CA THR A 35 8.25 -12.61 12.09
C THR A 35 8.60 -11.33 11.34
N THR A 36 9.14 -10.33 12.04
CA THR A 36 9.62 -9.08 11.41
C THR A 36 10.92 -9.32 10.65
N LEU A 37 11.81 -10.18 11.13
CA LEU A 37 13.07 -10.50 10.43
C LEU A 37 12.87 -11.33 9.19
N THR A 38 11.90 -12.25 9.21
CA THR A 38 11.54 -13.07 8.05
C THR A 38 10.59 -12.35 7.09
N PHE A 39 10.25 -11.09 7.36
CA PHE A 39 9.30 -10.29 6.58
C PHE A 39 7.92 -10.95 6.40
N ILE A 40 7.38 -11.60 7.43
CA ILE A 40 6.03 -12.23 7.39
C ILE A 40 5.08 -11.66 8.43
N ASN A 41 5.50 -10.66 9.20
CA ASN A 41 4.69 -10.05 10.26
C ASN A 41 3.37 -9.47 9.74
N ASN A 42 3.28 -9.11 8.46
CA ASN A 42 2.06 -8.59 7.85
C ASN A 42 1.02 -9.67 7.48
N TRP A 43 1.30 -10.94 7.77
CA TRP A 43 0.34 -12.05 7.73
C TRP A 43 -0.19 -12.44 9.12
N TYR A 44 0.32 -11.80 10.17
CA TYR A 44 -0.17 -11.95 11.53
C TYR A 44 -1.22 -10.89 11.83
N ASP A 45 -2.03 -11.13 12.86
CA ASP A 45 -2.92 -10.11 13.40
C ASP A 45 -2.10 -8.92 13.91
N GLU A 46 -2.56 -7.71 13.59
CA GLU A 46 -1.97 -6.45 14.04
C GLU A 46 -1.74 -6.42 15.55
N SER A 47 -2.70 -6.97 16.31
CA SER A 47 -2.62 -7.02 17.77
C SER A 47 -1.41 -7.83 18.28
N GLN A 48 -0.85 -8.74 17.47
CA GLN A 48 0.26 -9.64 17.83
C GLN A 48 1.60 -9.21 17.22
N MET A 49 1.64 -8.15 16.41
CA MET A 49 2.87 -7.70 15.76
C MET A 49 3.85 -7.09 16.76
N CYS A 50 5.11 -7.51 16.71
CA CYS A 50 6.19 -6.91 17.50
C CYS A 50 6.48 -5.46 17.10
N LEU A 51 6.49 -5.17 15.80
CA LEU A 51 6.77 -3.85 15.27
C LEU A 51 5.71 -3.50 14.24
N LEU A 52 4.61 -2.89 14.69
CA LEU A 52 3.48 -2.57 13.83
C LEU A 52 3.93 -1.84 12.57
N HIS A 53 4.69 -0.74 12.70
CA HIS A 53 5.15 0.05 11.57
C HIS A 53 6.00 -0.71 10.53
N THR A 54 6.49 -1.91 10.81
CA THR A 54 7.28 -2.69 9.83
C THR A 54 6.41 -3.51 8.88
N TRP A 55 5.08 -3.49 9.03
CA TRP A 55 4.18 -4.26 8.18
C TRP A 55 4.34 -3.92 6.69
N TYR A 56 4.51 -2.63 6.35
CA TYR A 56 4.62 -2.18 4.96
C TYR A 56 5.94 -2.61 4.35
N LEU A 57 7.03 -2.61 5.12
CA LEU A 57 8.33 -3.06 4.66
C LEU A 57 8.30 -4.54 4.26
N SER A 58 7.60 -5.36 5.04
CA SER A 58 7.39 -6.77 4.72
C SER A 58 6.53 -6.97 3.48
N ALA A 59 5.46 -6.18 3.33
CA ALA A 59 4.66 -6.18 2.11
C ALA A 59 5.51 -5.81 0.88
N ASP A 60 6.36 -4.79 0.99
CA ASP A 60 7.22 -4.32 -0.09
C ASP A 60 8.23 -5.37 -0.53
N ILE A 61 8.91 -6.04 0.41
CA ILE A 61 9.86 -7.12 0.09
C ILE A 61 9.14 -8.29 -0.60
N GLN A 62 7.97 -8.67 -0.11
CA GLN A 62 7.18 -9.74 -0.72
C GLN A 62 6.72 -9.37 -2.15
N LEU A 63 6.24 -8.15 -2.35
CA LEU A 63 5.84 -7.66 -3.68
C LEU A 63 7.04 -7.54 -4.62
N PHE A 64 8.20 -7.11 -4.10
CA PHE A 64 9.44 -7.05 -4.88
C PHE A 64 9.86 -8.43 -5.38
N ILE A 65 9.88 -9.45 -4.50
CA ILE A 65 10.22 -10.82 -4.91
C ILE A 65 9.19 -11.33 -5.93
N PHE A 66 7.90 -11.07 -5.68
CA PHE A 66 6.82 -11.49 -6.58
C PHE A 66 6.93 -10.82 -7.96
N SER A 67 7.35 -9.55 -8.01
CA SER A 67 7.43 -8.79 -9.25
C SER A 67 8.54 -9.23 -10.18
N LEU A 68 9.64 -9.79 -9.64
CA LEU A 68 10.73 -10.35 -10.45
C LEU A 68 10.21 -11.35 -11.50
N ILE A 69 9.19 -12.14 -11.13
CA ILE A 69 8.55 -13.09 -12.05
C ILE A 69 7.90 -12.34 -13.23
N PHE A 70 7.14 -11.28 -12.95
CA PHE A 70 6.47 -10.48 -13.97
C PHE A 70 7.46 -9.68 -14.81
N VAL A 71 8.53 -9.18 -14.23
CA VAL A 71 9.62 -8.50 -14.95
C VAL A 71 10.30 -9.46 -15.94
N VAL A 72 10.59 -10.69 -15.53
CA VAL A 72 11.14 -11.72 -16.44
C VAL A 72 10.18 -12.04 -17.58
N ILE A 73 8.87 -12.13 -17.29
CA ILE A 73 7.85 -12.36 -18.33
C ILE A 73 7.75 -11.18 -19.28
N LEU A 74 7.74 -9.94 -18.77
CA LEU A 74 7.73 -8.72 -19.56
C LEU A 74 8.97 -8.63 -20.47
N TYR A 75 10.14 -9.00 -19.95
CA TYR A 75 11.39 -9.02 -20.72
C TYR A 75 11.33 -10.03 -21.88
N LYS A 76 10.77 -11.22 -21.66
CA LYS A 76 10.68 -12.25 -22.70
C LYS A 76 9.56 -11.99 -23.71
N ASN A 77 8.40 -11.53 -23.25
CA ASN A 77 7.24 -11.26 -24.09
C ASN A 77 6.40 -10.13 -23.49
N PRO A 78 6.63 -8.87 -23.90
CA PRO A 78 6.00 -7.73 -23.26
C PRO A 78 4.48 -7.71 -23.42
N ASN A 79 3.98 -8.09 -24.60
CA ASN A 79 2.54 -8.14 -24.87
C ASN A 79 1.81 -9.14 -23.97
N PHE A 80 2.43 -10.30 -23.73
CA PHE A 80 1.88 -11.29 -22.81
C PHE A 80 2.02 -10.83 -21.36
N GLY A 81 3.17 -10.29 -20.97
CA GLY A 81 3.42 -9.78 -19.62
C GLY A 81 2.45 -8.70 -19.20
N ILE A 82 2.20 -7.71 -20.06
CA ILE A 82 1.23 -6.63 -19.80
C ILE A 82 -0.19 -7.20 -19.61
N LYS A 83 -0.64 -8.10 -20.50
CA LYS A 83 -1.95 -8.74 -20.40
C LYS A 83 -2.08 -9.53 -19.10
N LEU A 84 -1.04 -10.26 -18.71
CA LEU A 84 -1.02 -11.02 -17.47
C LEU A 84 -1.08 -10.10 -16.25
N ILE A 85 -0.31 -9.01 -16.23
CA ILE A 85 -0.34 -8.03 -15.14
C ILE A 85 -1.74 -7.42 -14.99
N ILE A 86 -2.35 -6.98 -16.09
CA ILE A 86 -3.72 -6.42 -16.08
C ILE A 86 -4.71 -7.47 -15.57
N LEU A 87 -4.60 -8.72 -16.02
CA LEU A 87 -5.46 -9.82 -15.57
C LEU A 87 -5.34 -10.06 -14.06
N VAL A 88 -4.12 -10.16 -13.53
CA VAL A 88 -3.90 -10.40 -12.09
C VAL A 88 -4.36 -9.21 -11.26
N ALA A 89 -4.07 -7.97 -11.69
CA ALA A 89 -4.51 -6.76 -10.99
C ALA A 89 -6.04 -6.67 -10.92
N THR A 90 -6.73 -6.89 -12.04
CA THR A 90 -8.20 -6.86 -12.13
C THR A 90 -8.86 -7.99 -11.34
N ALA A 91 -8.32 -9.21 -11.43
CA ALA A 91 -8.80 -10.34 -10.65
C ALA A 91 -8.64 -10.10 -9.13
N ASN A 92 -7.51 -9.52 -8.70
CA ASN A 92 -7.27 -9.19 -7.31
C ASN A 92 -8.21 -8.08 -6.81
N SER A 93 -8.40 -7.00 -7.57
CA SER A 93 -9.37 -5.94 -7.25
C SER A 93 -10.78 -6.49 -7.13
N LEU A 94 -11.19 -7.39 -8.03
CA LEU A 94 -12.49 -8.06 -7.96
C LEU A 94 -12.59 -8.96 -6.71
N ALA A 95 -11.56 -9.72 -6.37
CA ALA A 95 -11.54 -10.56 -5.18
C ALA A 95 -11.70 -9.73 -3.89
N ILE A 96 -11.04 -8.57 -3.81
CA ILE A 96 -11.17 -7.64 -2.68
C ILE A 96 -12.61 -7.10 -2.61
N ALA A 97 -13.18 -6.67 -3.74
CA ALA A 97 -14.55 -6.17 -3.79
C ALA A 97 -15.57 -7.24 -3.37
N VAL A 98 -15.48 -8.44 -3.94
CA VAL A 98 -16.37 -9.57 -3.62
C VAL A 98 -16.25 -9.96 -2.15
N ARG A 99 -15.04 -10.06 -1.61
CA ARG A 99 -14.81 -10.36 -0.20
C ARG A 99 -15.45 -9.29 0.70
N THR A 100 -15.27 -8.01 0.37
CA THR A 100 -15.86 -6.89 1.12
C THR A 100 -17.38 -6.95 1.10
N TYR A 101 -17.98 -7.27 -0.07
CA TYR A 101 -19.42 -7.42 -0.23
C TYR A 101 -20.00 -8.57 0.59
N ILE A 102 -19.37 -9.76 0.53
CA ILE A 102 -19.86 -10.96 1.22
C ILE A 102 -19.74 -10.81 2.74
N LEU A 103 -18.62 -10.25 3.22
CA LEU A 103 -18.36 -10.10 4.65
C LEU A 103 -19.00 -8.84 5.26
N GLY A 104 -19.64 -7.99 4.45
CA GLY A 104 -20.21 -6.72 4.91
C GLY A 104 -19.19 -5.81 5.60
N GLN A 105 -17.91 -5.90 5.19
CA GLN A 105 -16.83 -5.15 5.82
C GLN A 105 -16.81 -3.70 5.36
N ASN A 106 -16.27 -2.82 6.21
CA ASN A 106 -16.00 -1.45 5.81
C ASN A 106 -14.99 -1.42 4.66
N PRO A 107 -15.13 -0.48 3.72
CA PRO A 107 -14.28 -0.43 2.54
C PRO A 107 -12.86 0.11 2.82
N THR A 108 -12.65 0.67 4.02
CA THR A 108 -11.38 1.14 4.58
C THR A 108 -11.40 1.00 6.10
N VAL A 109 -10.23 1.08 6.74
CA VAL A 109 -10.11 1.03 8.20
C VAL A 109 -10.66 2.31 8.82
N LEU A 110 -11.60 2.18 9.75
CA LEU A 110 -12.15 3.30 10.53
C LEU A 110 -11.56 3.34 11.94
N TYR A 111 -10.56 4.20 12.14
CA TYR A 111 -9.96 4.43 13.47
C TYR A 111 -10.86 5.19 14.45
N ASN A 112 -11.95 5.79 13.97
CA ASN A 112 -12.92 6.52 14.81
C ASN A 112 -13.97 5.59 15.44
N THR A 113 -13.83 4.26 15.30
CA THR A 113 -14.74 3.31 15.95
C THR A 113 -14.34 3.11 17.42
N PRO A 114 -15.31 3.06 18.35
CA PRO A 114 -15.02 2.97 19.78
C PRO A 114 -14.52 1.58 20.22
N ASP A 115 -14.68 0.54 19.39
CA ASP A 115 -14.17 -0.81 19.69
C ASP A 115 -12.78 -1.02 19.06
N GLU A 116 -11.75 -1.06 19.90
CA GLU A 116 -10.37 -1.30 19.48
C GLU A 116 -10.18 -2.65 18.79
N ARG A 117 -10.95 -3.68 19.17
CA ARG A 117 -10.85 -5.02 18.55
C ARG A 117 -11.32 -4.98 17.11
N ASP A 118 -12.37 -4.23 16.83
CA ASP A 118 -12.87 -4.04 15.48
C ASP A 118 -11.88 -3.26 14.62
N VAL A 119 -11.17 -2.28 15.19
CA VAL A 119 -10.08 -1.57 14.50
C VAL A 119 -8.96 -2.54 14.13
N TYR A 120 -8.48 -3.35 15.08
CA TYR A 120 -7.40 -4.31 14.83
C TYR A 120 -7.78 -5.38 13.79
N ASN A 121 -9.00 -5.90 13.86
CA ASN A 121 -9.50 -6.88 12.90
C ASN A 121 -9.62 -6.27 11.50
N GLN A 122 -10.12 -5.04 11.40
CA GLN A 122 -10.22 -4.32 10.13
C GLN A 122 -8.83 -4.06 9.54
N ALA A 123 -7.89 -3.58 10.35
CA ALA A 123 -6.55 -3.28 9.87
C ALA A 123 -5.80 -4.54 9.40
N SER A 124 -5.88 -5.62 10.17
CA SER A 124 -5.27 -6.92 9.81
C SER A 124 -5.87 -7.50 8.52
N THR A 125 -7.18 -7.39 8.32
CA THR A 125 -7.86 -8.04 7.19
C THR A 125 -8.00 -7.19 5.93
N ILE A 126 -8.04 -5.86 6.06
CA ILE A 126 -8.39 -4.92 4.98
C ILE A 126 -7.21 -4.03 4.59
N TYR A 127 -6.14 -3.97 5.40
CA TYR A 127 -5.05 -3.02 5.18
C TYR A 127 -3.65 -3.65 5.15
N VAL A 128 -3.32 -4.51 6.10
CA VAL A 128 -1.94 -4.96 6.30
C VAL A 128 -1.49 -6.03 5.29
N ASN A 129 -2.42 -6.84 4.79
CA ASN A 129 -2.11 -7.94 3.87
C ASN A 129 -1.52 -7.48 2.53
N THR A 130 -0.47 -8.17 2.08
CA THR A 130 0.28 -7.87 0.84
C THR A 130 -0.58 -7.82 -0.42
N TYR A 131 -1.51 -8.77 -0.57
CA TYR A 131 -2.31 -8.90 -1.79
C TYR A 131 -3.17 -7.65 -2.06
N ILE A 132 -3.51 -6.89 -1.03
CA ILE A 132 -4.31 -5.67 -1.14
C ILE A 132 -3.55 -4.57 -1.90
N HIS A 133 -2.22 -4.64 -1.92
CA HIS A 133 -1.33 -3.66 -2.54
C HIS A 133 -0.84 -4.06 -3.94
N LEU A 134 -1.29 -5.21 -4.46
CA LEU A 134 -0.92 -5.68 -5.80
C LEU A 134 -1.32 -4.71 -6.92
N GLY A 135 -2.50 -4.10 -6.82
CA GLY A 135 -2.99 -3.13 -7.80
C GLY A 135 -2.03 -1.94 -7.98
N PRO A 136 -1.75 -1.17 -6.91
CA PRO A 136 -0.71 -0.14 -6.90
C PRO A 136 0.64 -0.58 -7.48
N TYR A 137 1.11 -1.76 -7.06
CA TYR A 137 2.40 -2.28 -7.47
C TYR A 137 2.48 -2.53 -8.99
N PHE A 138 1.43 -3.13 -9.55
CA PHE A 138 1.33 -3.40 -10.98
C PHE A 138 1.18 -2.14 -11.84
N VAL A 139 0.51 -1.11 -11.33
CA VAL A 139 0.50 0.22 -11.98
C VAL A 139 1.92 0.76 -12.10
N GLY A 140 2.72 0.65 -11.03
CA GLY A 140 4.13 1.02 -11.04
C GLY A 140 4.97 0.23 -12.05
N LEU A 141 4.79 -1.09 -12.15
CA LEU A 141 5.50 -1.92 -13.13
C LEU A 141 5.17 -1.54 -14.58
N ILE A 142 3.89 -1.30 -14.89
CA ILE A 142 3.47 -0.89 -16.24
C ILE A 142 4.02 0.51 -16.56
N LEU A 143 3.97 1.44 -15.61
CA LEU A 143 4.55 2.77 -15.76
C LEU A 143 6.07 2.71 -15.96
N GLY A 144 6.77 1.84 -15.23
CA GLY A 144 8.21 1.64 -15.41
C GLY A 144 8.56 1.06 -16.79
N TYR A 145 7.69 0.22 -17.35
CA TYR A 145 7.87 -0.34 -18.70
C TYR A 145 7.53 0.67 -19.81
N PHE A 146 6.48 1.47 -19.62
CA PHE A 146 6.05 2.48 -20.59
C PHE A 146 6.22 3.89 -20.02
N PHE A 147 7.02 4.72 -20.67
CA PHE A 147 6.84 6.17 -20.59
C PHE A 147 5.55 6.55 -21.35
N LEU A 148 4.38 6.37 -20.72
CA LEU A 148 3.06 6.54 -21.34
C LEU A 148 2.72 8.02 -21.62
N ASN A 149 2.80 8.42 -22.89
CA ASN A 149 2.46 9.77 -23.36
C ASN A 149 0.94 9.99 -23.46
N LEU A 150 0.34 10.49 -22.39
CA LEU A 150 -0.98 11.13 -22.41
C LEU A 150 -0.82 12.53 -21.77
N PHE A 151 -1.78 13.45 -21.96
CA PHE A 151 -1.71 14.82 -21.45
C PHE A 151 -3.01 15.28 -20.76
N VAL A 152 -3.18 15.09 -19.44
CA VAL A 152 -4.18 15.77 -18.57
C VAL A 152 -3.77 15.80 -17.07
N TRP A 153 -2.85 16.70 -16.65
CA TRP A 153 -2.40 16.81 -15.25
C TRP A 153 -3.47 17.20 -14.22
N MET A 154 -4.39 18.09 -14.59
CA MET A 154 -5.46 18.54 -13.68
C MET A 154 -6.39 17.39 -13.28
N SER A 155 -6.67 16.46 -14.20
CA SER A 155 -7.58 15.32 -13.93
C SER A 155 -7.05 14.39 -12.84
N ALA A 156 -5.73 14.22 -12.72
CA ALA A 156 -5.12 13.37 -11.71
C ALA A 156 -5.21 13.97 -10.31
N LEU A 157 -5.01 15.29 -10.16
CA LEU A 157 -5.17 15.97 -8.87
C LEU A 157 -6.62 15.93 -8.38
N PHE A 158 -7.58 16.19 -9.27
CA PHE A 158 -9.00 16.05 -8.95
C PHE A 158 -9.38 14.59 -8.65
N GLY A 159 -8.77 13.62 -9.33
CA GLY A 159 -8.92 12.20 -9.06
C GLY A 159 -8.44 11.81 -7.66
N CYS A 160 -7.21 12.19 -7.28
CA CYS A 160 -6.67 11.98 -5.94
C CYS A 160 -7.57 12.58 -4.86
N LEU A 161 -7.96 13.85 -5.02
CA LEU A 161 -8.84 14.54 -4.08
C LEU A 161 -10.21 13.87 -3.99
N GLY A 162 -10.80 13.48 -5.11
CA GLY A 162 -12.09 12.78 -5.15
C GLY A 162 -12.05 11.44 -4.42
N ILE A 163 -10.97 10.65 -4.59
CA ILE A 163 -10.80 9.37 -3.88
C ILE A 163 -10.70 9.59 -2.37
N MET A 164 -9.94 10.59 -1.91
CA MET A 164 -9.82 10.91 -0.49
C MET A 164 -11.15 11.43 0.09
N LEU A 165 -11.76 12.41 -0.57
CA LEU A 165 -12.99 13.06 -0.11
C LEU A 165 -14.18 12.10 -0.12
N SER A 166 -14.18 11.06 -0.95
CA SER A 166 -15.26 10.07 -0.93
C SER A 166 -15.45 9.47 0.46
N THR A 167 -14.37 9.11 1.16
CA THR A 167 -14.43 8.52 2.52
C THR A 167 -14.90 9.48 3.61
N TYR A 168 -15.08 10.77 3.31
CA TYR A 168 -15.55 11.75 4.29
C TYR A 168 -16.93 11.39 4.87
N THR A 169 -17.86 10.92 4.03
CA THR A 169 -19.20 10.52 4.49
C THR A 169 -19.16 9.30 5.41
N LEU A 170 -18.30 8.32 5.07
CA LEU A 170 -18.05 7.14 5.90
C LEU A 170 -17.48 7.53 7.27
N ASN A 171 -16.54 8.47 7.30
CA ASN A 171 -15.95 8.99 8.56
C ASN A 171 -16.95 9.73 9.45
N ARG A 172 -18.08 10.22 8.89
CA ARG A 172 -19.17 10.80 9.67
C ARG A 172 -20.17 9.77 10.22
N GLY A 173 -19.94 8.48 9.96
CA GLY A 173 -20.80 7.38 10.40
C GLY A 173 -21.93 7.05 9.44
N GLU A 174 -21.91 7.56 8.20
CA GLU A 174 -22.91 7.15 7.21
C GLU A 174 -22.64 5.73 6.69
N ILE A 175 -23.68 4.91 6.70
CA ILE A 175 -23.63 3.54 6.18
C ILE A 175 -23.65 3.61 4.66
N TRP A 176 -22.58 3.15 4.02
CA TRP A 176 -22.49 3.09 2.58
C TRP A 176 -23.36 1.98 2.00
N ASN A 177 -23.83 2.19 0.76
CA ASN A 177 -24.39 1.09 -0.02
C ASN A 177 -23.34 -0.03 -0.16
N PRO A 178 -23.68 -1.31 0.13
CA PRO A 178 -22.73 -2.42 0.08
C PRO A 178 -21.99 -2.55 -1.26
N ILE A 179 -22.66 -2.23 -2.37
CA ILE A 179 -22.06 -2.27 -3.72
C ILE A 179 -21.05 -1.14 -3.89
N ALA A 180 -21.39 0.08 -3.44
CA ALA A 180 -20.49 1.22 -3.51
C ALA A 180 -19.25 1.01 -2.62
N GLY A 181 -19.44 0.45 -1.41
CA GLY A 181 -18.36 0.07 -0.51
C GLY A 181 -17.44 -0.98 -1.13
N ALA A 182 -18.00 -2.05 -1.68
CA ALA A 182 -17.22 -3.11 -2.35
C ALA A 182 -16.40 -2.58 -3.53
N LEU A 183 -17.01 -1.75 -4.39
CA LEU A 183 -16.32 -1.13 -5.51
C LEU A 183 -15.19 -0.21 -5.05
N TYR A 184 -15.44 0.60 -4.02
CA TYR A 184 -14.41 1.45 -3.43
C TYR A 184 -13.26 0.62 -2.88
N ALA A 185 -13.55 -0.40 -2.06
CA ALA A 185 -12.56 -1.28 -1.46
C ALA A 185 -11.63 -1.91 -2.50
N GLY A 186 -12.17 -2.41 -3.62
CA GLY A 186 -11.39 -3.05 -4.68
C GLY A 186 -10.61 -2.10 -5.58
N LEU A 187 -11.07 -0.86 -5.77
CA LEU A 187 -10.55 0.04 -6.81
C LEU A 187 -9.75 1.24 -6.28
N HIS A 188 -10.04 1.74 -5.08
CA HIS A 188 -9.50 3.03 -4.61
C HIS A 188 -7.96 3.09 -4.62
N ARG A 189 -7.28 2.01 -4.21
CA ARG A 189 -5.80 1.95 -4.16
C ARG A 189 -5.18 1.99 -5.55
N THR A 190 -5.74 1.21 -6.48
CA THR A 190 -5.29 1.18 -7.88
C THR A 190 -5.58 2.51 -8.57
N ALA A 191 -6.77 3.09 -8.35
CA ALA A 191 -7.14 4.39 -8.89
C ALA A 191 -6.21 5.51 -8.37
N TRP A 192 -5.93 5.52 -7.06
CA TRP A 192 -4.97 6.45 -6.46
C TRP A 192 -3.59 6.31 -7.10
N SER A 193 -3.13 5.08 -7.29
CA SER A 193 -1.82 4.80 -7.87
C SER A 193 -1.72 5.22 -9.33
N LEU A 194 -2.81 5.11 -10.10
CA LEU A 194 -2.89 5.64 -11.47
C LEU A 194 -2.78 7.17 -11.48
N CYS A 195 -3.43 7.86 -10.55
CA CYS A 195 -3.31 9.31 -10.41
C CYS A 195 -1.89 9.73 -10.00
N VAL A 196 -1.21 8.98 -9.13
CA VAL A 196 0.19 9.27 -8.76
C VAL A 196 1.15 8.94 -9.91
N ALA A 197 0.98 7.80 -10.57
CA ALA A 197 1.73 7.41 -11.77
C ALA A 197 1.65 8.49 -12.86
N TRP A 198 0.49 9.11 -12.98
CA TRP A 198 0.28 10.24 -13.88
C TRP A 198 1.14 11.46 -13.55
N ILE A 199 1.15 11.86 -12.28
CA ILE A 199 1.94 12.97 -11.78
C ILE A 199 3.42 12.71 -12.10
N ILE A 200 3.92 11.53 -11.76
CA ILE A 200 5.30 11.10 -12.04
C ILE A 200 5.60 11.20 -13.53
N PHE A 201 4.72 10.69 -14.39
CA PHE A 201 4.90 10.74 -15.84
C PHE A 201 5.06 12.18 -16.36
N GLY A 202 4.16 13.10 -15.98
CA GLY A 202 4.26 14.49 -16.43
C GLY A 202 5.51 15.20 -15.91
N CYS A 203 6.01 14.84 -14.73
CA CYS A 203 7.30 15.30 -14.22
C CYS A 203 8.48 14.77 -15.04
N THR A 204 8.47 13.50 -15.45
CA THR A 204 9.58 12.89 -16.21
C THR A 204 9.66 13.36 -17.67
N THR A 205 8.53 13.74 -18.28
CA THR A 205 8.48 14.11 -19.70
C THR A 205 8.60 15.60 -19.96
N GLY A 206 8.78 16.43 -18.92
CA GLY A 206 8.81 17.89 -19.06
C GLY A 206 7.47 18.48 -19.49
N ASN A 207 6.38 17.71 -19.40
CA ASN A 207 5.01 18.13 -19.74
C ASN A 207 4.18 18.48 -18.49
N GLY A 208 4.85 18.95 -17.42
CA GLY A 208 4.25 19.26 -16.11
C GLY A 208 3.30 20.47 -16.08
N GLY A 209 3.09 21.15 -17.21
CA GLY A 209 2.19 22.31 -17.31
C GLY A 209 2.80 23.62 -16.81
N LEU A 210 2.01 24.45 -16.13
CA LEU A 210 2.30 25.86 -15.74
C LEU A 210 3.59 26.06 -14.94
N TYR A 211 4.13 25.01 -14.38
CA TYR A 211 5.42 25.01 -13.73
C TYR A 211 6.18 23.82 -14.30
N ASN A 212 7.16 24.07 -15.17
CA ASN A 212 8.20 23.10 -15.52
C ASN A 212 9.08 22.83 -14.29
N PHE A 213 8.49 22.27 -13.24
CA PHE A 213 9.23 21.69 -12.15
C PHE A 213 9.77 20.36 -12.66
N ASN A 214 11.09 20.28 -12.82
CA ASN A 214 11.80 19.02 -12.74
C ASN A 214 11.60 18.46 -11.32
N CYS A 215 10.45 17.85 -11.04
CA CYS A 215 10.17 17.30 -9.70
C CYS A 215 11.09 16.11 -9.35
N ILE A 216 11.86 15.63 -10.32
CA ILE A 216 12.81 14.52 -10.19
C ILE A 216 14.20 15.02 -10.64
N GLU A 217 14.66 16.12 -10.04
CA GLU A 217 16.08 16.47 -10.03
C GLU A 217 16.79 15.65 -8.93
N TRP A 218 16.80 14.33 -9.13
CA TRP A 218 17.88 13.50 -8.61
C TRP A 218 18.65 13.08 -9.84
N GLU A 219 19.88 13.55 -9.97
CA GLU A 219 20.80 13.21 -11.06
C GLU A 219 20.91 11.68 -11.21
N LEU A 220 20.07 11.09 -12.07
CA LEU A 220 20.25 9.77 -12.61
C LEU A 220 21.32 9.88 -13.71
N THR A 221 22.54 10.17 -13.28
CA THR A 221 23.77 10.05 -14.07
C THR A 221 24.11 8.58 -14.26
N VAL A 222 23.15 7.78 -14.73
CA VAL A 222 23.46 6.54 -15.42
C VAL A 222 23.47 6.91 -16.89
N HIS A 223 24.65 7.34 -17.34
CA HIS A 223 25.03 7.34 -18.73
C HIS A 223 24.60 6.00 -19.36
N MET A 224 23.44 5.97 -20.03
CA MET A 224 23.21 5.04 -21.12
C MET A 224 23.97 5.58 -22.34
N HIS A 225 25.29 5.60 -22.22
CA HIS A 225 26.19 5.50 -23.35
C HIS A 225 26.24 4.01 -23.72
N HIS A 226 25.59 3.65 -24.82
CA HIS A 226 25.98 2.63 -25.80
C HIS A 226 24.84 2.66 -26.84
N GLN A 227 25.08 3.35 -27.97
CA GLN A 227 25.50 2.74 -29.25
C GLN A 227 24.50 1.70 -29.75
#